data_AF-A0A915JK29-F1
#
_entry.id   AF-A0A915JK29-F1
#
_cell.length_a   1.000
_cell.length_b   1.000
_cell.length_c   1.000
_cell.angle_alpha   90.00
_cell.angle_beta   90.00
_cell.angle_gamma   90.00
#
_symmetry.space_group_name_H-M   'P 1'
#
loop_
_entity.id
_entity.type
_entity.pdbx_description
1 polymer ?
#
loop_
_entity_poly.entity_id
_entity_poly.type
_entity_poly.pdbx_seq_one_letter_code
_entity_poly.pdbx_strand_id
1 'polypeptide(L)' 'MISNGRIVKENAGLWSIAVYITDMNVTREFRVRGDMHVGGLMLKIADETDVTKDWSDHALWWPERNKWLTHTRSTLDQ' A
#
# COMPACT_ATOMS: atom_id res chain seq x y z
N MET A 1 33.11 21.94 -16.96
CA MET A 1 32.11 22.99 -17.24
C MET A 1 30.97 22.36 -18.00
N ILE A 2 29.72 22.62 -17.55
CA ILE A 2 28.38 22.21 -18.04
C ILE A 2 28.11 20.68 -18.15
N SER A 3 27.49 19.94 -17.22
CA SER A 3 26.31 20.11 -16.35
C SER A 3 24.95 20.18 -17.06
N ASN A 4 24.57 19.13 -17.78
CA ASN A 4 23.17 18.87 -18.11
C ASN A 4 22.58 17.91 -17.07
N GLY A 5 22.20 18.50 -15.93
CA GLY A 5 21.66 17.86 -14.75
C GLY A 5 20.29 17.23 -14.98
N ARG A 6 20.27 16.03 -15.56
CA ARG A 6 19.22 15.07 -15.27
C ARG A 6 19.71 14.18 -14.14
N ILE A 7 19.68 14.74 -12.92
CA ILE A 7 19.58 13.88 -11.74
C ILE A 7 18.18 13.28 -11.85
N VAL A 8 18.11 12.09 -12.47
CA VAL A 8 17.01 11.18 -12.26
C VAL A 8 16.87 11.10 -10.74
N LYS A 9 15.71 11.46 -10.20
CA LYS A 9 15.38 11.23 -8.79
C LYS A 9 15.42 9.71 -8.56
N GLU A 10 16.61 9.15 -8.44
CA GLU A 10 16.85 7.77 -8.08
C GLU A 10 16.86 7.69 -6.55
N ASN A 11 15.71 8.07 -5.99
CA ASN A 11 15.25 7.68 -4.68
C ASN A 11 13.80 7.26 -4.94
N ALA A 12 13.63 6.12 -5.60
CA ALA A 12 12.32 5.55 -5.79
C ALA A 12 11.82 5.19 -4.39
N GLY A 13 11.05 6.07 -3.74
CA GLY A 13 10.51 5.96 -2.38
C GLY A 13 9.51 4.81 -2.22
N LEU A 14 9.84 3.68 -2.84
CA LEU A 14 9.20 2.38 -2.79
C LEU A 14 9.73 1.67 -1.56
N TRP A 15 8.83 1.24 -0.70
CA TRP A 15 9.11 0.41 0.46
C TRP A 15 8.15 -0.78 0.47
N SER A 16 8.50 -1.85 1.18
CA SER A 16 7.65 -3.03 1.30
C SER A 16 6.83 -2.94 2.59
N ILE A 17 5.51 -3.09 2.48
CA ILE A 17 4.61 -3.26 3.62
C ILE A 17 4.17 -4.72 3.70
N ALA A 18 4.24 -5.32 4.89
CA ALA A 18 3.65 -6.63 5.14
C ALA A 18 2.20 -6.44 5.59
N VAL A 19 1.26 -7.09 4.91
CA VAL A 19 -0.16 -7.08 5.24
C VAL A 19 -0.60 -8.49 5.58
N TYR A 20 -1.17 -8.65 6.77
CA TYR A 20 -1.80 -9.90 7.18
C TYR A 20 -3.26 -9.92 6.71
N ILE A 21 -3.58 -10.88 5.85
CA ILE A 21 -4.90 -11.08 5.27
C ILE A 21 -5.62 -12.14 6.10
N THR A 22 -6.53 -11.69 6.95
CA THR A 22 -7.23 -12.52 7.96
C THR A 22 -7.95 -13.71 7.34
N ASP A 23 -8.66 -13.49 6.25
CA ASP A 23 -9.52 -14.52 5.64
C ASP A 23 -8.75 -15.67 5.01
N MET A 24 -7.48 -15.42 4.67
CA MET A 24 -6.59 -16.40 4.06
C MET A 24 -5.53 -16.89 5.05
N ASN A 25 -5.50 -16.32 6.25
CA ASN A 25 -4.50 -16.56 7.27
C ASN A 25 -3.05 -16.51 6.70
N VAL A 26 -2.78 -15.51 5.87
CA VAL A 26 -1.49 -15.35 5.18
C VAL A 26 -0.98 -13.92 5.31
N THR A 27 0.33 -13.77 5.46
CA THR A 27 1.00 -12.48 5.34
C THR A 27 1.59 -12.35 3.95
N ARG A 28 1.29 -11.23 3.27
CA ARG A 28 1.86 -10.90 1.96
C ARG A 28 2.59 -9.57 2.01
N GLU A 29 3.66 -9.46 1.23
CA GLU A 29 4.42 -8.22 1.10
C GLU A 29 4.01 -7.46 -0.16
N PHE A 30 3.75 -6.17 -0.01
CA PHE A 30 3.39 -5.27 -1.10
C PHE A 30 4.40 -4.15 -1.22
N ARG A 31 4.96 -3.96 -2.42
CA ARG A 31 5.76 -2.75 -2.71
C ARG A 31 4.86 -1.54 -2.91
N VAL A 32 4.99 -0.54 -2.06
CA VAL A 32 4.16 0.67 -2.05
C VAL A 32 5.04 1.91 -2.08
N ARG A 33 4.46 3.04 -2.46
CA ARG A 33 5.10 4.36 -2.31
C ARG A 33 4.40 5.14 -1.21
N GLY A 34 5.10 6.08 -0.58
CA GLY A 34 4.50 6.96 0.44
C GLY A 34 3.28 7.74 -0.09
N ASP A 35 3.31 8.15 -1.37
CA ASP A 35 2.23 8.87 -2.05
C ASP A 35 1.04 8.00 -2.46
N MET A 36 1.08 6.68 -2.22
CA MET A 36 -0.04 5.79 -2.49
C MET A 36 -1.16 6.03 -1.48
N HIS A 37 -2.39 6.12 -1.96
CA HIS A 37 -3.56 6.20 -1.09
C HIS A 37 -3.90 4.84 -0.46
N VAL A 38 -4.48 4.86 0.75
CA VAL A 38 -4.96 3.66 1.46
C VAL A 38 -5.91 2.83 0.58
N GLY A 39 -6.83 3.48 -0.14
CA GLY A 39 -7.73 2.79 -1.08
C GLY A 39 -7.00 2.17 -2.27
N GLY A 40 -5.91 2.79 -2.73
CA GLY A 40 -5.05 2.22 -3.78
C GLY A 40 -4.32 0.97 -3.31
N LEU A 41 -3.86 0.94 -2.05
CA LEU A 41 -3.30 -0.26 -1.44
C LEU A 41 -4.34 -1.39 -1.35
N MET A 42 -5.58 -1.08 -0.98
CA MET A 42 -6.66 -2.08 -0.95
C MET A 42 -6.92 -2.71 -2.31
N LEU A 43 -7.00 -1.91 -3.38
CA LEU A 43 -7.15 -2.43 -4.74
C LEU A 43 -5.97 -3.32 -5.12
N LYS A 44 -4.75 -2.89 -4.81
CA LYS A 44 -3.54 -3.67 -5.06
C LYS A 44 -3.57 -5.03 -4.34
N ILE A 45 -4.01 -5.06 -3.08
CA ILE A 45 -4.14 -6.30 -2.31
C ILE A 45 -5.16 -7.23 -2.97
N ALA A 46 -6.33 -6.71 -3.35
CA ALA A 46 -7.37 -7.51 -4.00
C ALA A 46 -6.89 -8.09 -5.34
N ASP A 47 -6.26 -7.26 -6.18
CA ASP A 47 -5.77 -7.65 -7.51
C ASP A 47 -4.67 -8.72 -7.45
N GLU A 48 -3.73 -8.61 -6.49
CA GLU A 48 -2.60 -9.54 -6.38
C GLU A 48 -2.93 -10.80 -5.57
N THR A 49 -4.03 -10.81 -4.81
CA THR A 49 -4.36 -11.91 -3.90
C THR A 49 -5.27 -12.95 -4.55
N ASP A 50 -6.48 -12.56 -4.95
CA ASP A 50 -7.44 -13.38 -5.67
C ASP A 50 -8.63 -12.52 -6.13
N VAL A 51 -8.76 -12.34 -7.45
CA VAL A 51 -9.82 -11.52 -8.07
C VAL A 51 -11.20 -12.17 -7.96
N THR A 52 -11.28 -13.47 -7.65
CA THR A 52 -12.56 -14.20 -7.58
C THR A 52 -13.31 -14.01 -6.27
N LYS A 53 -12.62 -13.51 -5.24
CA LYS A 53 -13.22 -13.22 -3.93
C LYS A 53 -13.87 -11.84 -3.92
N ASP A 54 -14.98 -11.71 -3.21
CA ASP A 54 -15.57 -10.40 -2.91
C ASP A 54 -14.71 -9.68 -1.85
N TRP A 55 -14.29 -8.46 -2.18
CA TRP A 55 -13.45 -7.60 -1.34
C TRP A 55 -14.21 -6.36 -0.84
N SER A 56 -15.52 -6.26 -1.10
CA SER A 56 -16.30 -5.05 -0.87
C SER A 56 -16.51 -4.70 0.60
N ASP A 57 -16.41 -5.67 1.51
CA ASP A 57 -16.54 -5.50 2.97
C ASP A 57 -15.20 -5.47 3.71
N HIS A 58 -14.07 -5.57 3.01
CA HIS A 58 -12.74 -5.52 3.61
C HIS A 58 -12.27 -4.11 3.91
N ALA A 59 -11.53 -3.96 5.00
CA ALA A 59 -10.89 -2.71 5.41
C ALA A 59 -9.49 -2.99 6.00
N LEU A 60 -8.65 -1.96 6.04
CA LEU A 60 -7.32 -2.07 6.66
C LEU A 60 -7.36 -1.70 8.14
N TRP A 61 -6.71 -2.52 8.95
CA TRP A 61 -6.47 -2.30 10.36
C TRP A 61 -5.00 -1.97 10.63
N TRP A 62 -4.74 -0.92 11.42
CA TRP A 62 -3.40 -0.58 11.89
C TRP A 62 -3.21 -1.07 13.34
N PRO A 63 -2.47 -2.17 13.57
CA PRO A 63 -2.31 -2.75 14.90
C PRO A 63 -1.57 -1.84 15.89
N GLU A 64 -0.47 -1.19 15.51
CA GLU A 64 0.31 -0.33 16.41
C GLU A 64 -0.49 0.90 16.88
N ARG A 65 -1.45 1.36 16.08
CA ARG A 65 -2.33 2.48 16.44
C ARG A 65 -3.73 2.05 16.89
N ASN A 66 -3.99 0.75 16.93
CA ASN A 66 -5.27 0.15 17.31
C ASN A 66 -6.48 0.85 16.64
N LYS A 67 -6.42 1.07 15.32
CA LYS A 67 -7.47 1.78 14.57
C LYS A 67 -7.68 1.26 13.15
N TRP A 68 -8.90 1.42 12.65
CA TRP A 68 -9.24 1.20 11.25
C TRP A 68 -8.79 2.37 10.36
N LEU A 69 -8.32 2.07 9.15
CA LEU A 69 -7.99 3.06 8.14
C LEU A 69 -9.22 3.38 7.29
N THR A 70 -10.08 4.26 7.80
CA THR A 70 -11.35 4.64 7.15
C THR A 70 -11.20 5.69 6.06
N HIS A 71 -10.11 6.46 6.06
CA HIS A 71 -9.85 7.52 5.09
C HIS A 71 -9.11 6.97 3.88
N THR A 72 -9.85 6.40 2.92
CA THR A 72 -9.29 5.77 1.72
C THR A 72 -8.50 6.72 0.82
N ARG A 73 -8.72 8.03 0.94
CA ARG A 73 -8.01 9.10 0.19
C ARG A 73 -6.76 9.62 0.90
N SER A 74 -6.49 9.23 2.14
CA SER A 74 -5.22 9.57 2.80
C SER A 74 -4.08 8.78 2.17
N THR A 75 -2.91 9.38 2.10
CA THR A 75 -1.68 8.70 1.65
C THR A 75 -1.07 7.89 2.79
N LEU A 76 -0.20 6.92 2.47
CA LEU A 76 0.44 6.06 3.47
C LEU A 76 1.47 6.79 4.33
N ASP A 77 1.93 7.97 3.90
CA ASP A 77 2.89 8.83 4.61
C ASP A 77 2.25 9.90 5.54
N GLN A 78 0.91 9.95 5.61
CA GLN A 78 0.15 10.93 6.41
C GLN A 78 -0.20 10.47 7.84
#